data_AF-A0A8I7BDE5-F1
#
_entry.id   AF-A0A8I7BDE5-F1
#
_cell.length_a   1.000
_cell.length_b   1.000
_cell.length_c   1.000
_cell.angle_alpha   90.00
_cell.angle_beta   90.00
_cell.angle_gamma   90.00
#
_symmetry.space_group_name_H-M   'P 1'
#
loop_
_entity.id
_entity.type
_entity.pdbx_description
1 polymer ?
#
loop_
_entity_poly.entity_id
_entity_poly.type
_entity_poly.pdbx_seq_one_letter_code
_entity_poly.pdbx_strand_id
1 'polypeptide(L)'
;MQAIKQPIFLSRADLIEFDASNQMRPKWRLVMPRSLSAGRLYIPKEISPHLPRSSLPSSQPTCRKKIPQVLFCLGKSDMAAATGYGDAPTDEQLLAYAELPRQGRYMAEVFAVRIPATAGADPPSGTISFHGGHCSSDFIYSPEEEHASQQTSCDSQGNIVLTGPSVATSAYSPIVFSLDLHDGQADEEEEENTARIVCDTIGGDFSNYNRAISETVRTGYGPAEVIYAVLSNGIQGRVDVKLSRLQSRDEEVLVGRIVARSKLFDVGCVLFYKEAANKQGVHVRPGEPVPLARHALALPLHMPLTIELDLRRGGSGDEIVRGKLEFKTAIDGLHTERLVGVNGAEFEVTISWSDYPW
;
A
#
# COMPACT_ATOMS: atom_id res chain seq x y z
N MET A 1 -32.66 29.52 -32.58
CA MET A 1 -31.50 28.68 -32.23
C MET A 1 -31.66 28.21 -30.79
N GLN A 2 -32.03 26.95 -30.57
CA GLN A 2 -32.09 26.33 -29.23
C GLN A 2 -30.66 25.98 -28.80
N ALA A 3 -30.22 26.54 -27.67
CA ALA A 3 -28.97 26.13 -27.02
C ALA A 3 -29.24 24.84 -26.24
N ILE A 4 -28.73 23.73 -26.73
CA ILE A 4 -28.68 22.45 -25.99
C ILE A 4 -27.67 22.64 -24.86
N LYS A 5 -28.15 22.73 -23.61
CA LYS A 5 -27.31 22.72 -22.42
C LYS A 5 -26.95 21.28 -22.10
N GLN A 6 -25.70 20.90 -22.30
CA GLN A 6 -25.18 19.63 -21.79
C GLN A 6 -25.06 19.70 -20.26
N PRO A 7 -25.45 18.65 -19.51
CA PRO A 7 -25.14 18.54 -18.10
C PRO A 7 -23.62 18.37 -17.91
N ILE A 8 -23.04 19.12 -16.99
CA ILE A 8 -21.66 18.91 -16.53
C ILE A 8 -21.71 17.73 -15.56
N PHE A 9 -21.08 16.63 -15.94
CA PHE A 9 -20.83 15.51 -15.03
C PHE A 9 -19.57 15.84 -14.22
N LEU A 10 -19.73 16.01 -12.91
CA LEU A 10 -18.63 16.03 -11.97
C LEU A 10 -18.46 14.62 -11.41
N SER A 11 -17.23 14.12 -11.40
CA SER A 11 -16.92 12.87 -10.72
C SER A 11 -16.97 13.11 -9.20
N ARG A 12 -17.22 12.07 -8.39
CA ARG A 12 -17.20 12.23 -6.92
C ARG A 12 -15.80 12.54 -6.38
N ALA A 13 -14.75 12.26 -7.15
CA ALA A 13 -13.39 12.69 -6.84
C ALA A 13 -13.26 14.23 -6.82
N ASP A 14 -14.09 14.97 -7.57
CA ASP A 14 -14.11 16.43 -7.57
C ASP A 14 -14.76 17.05 -6.31
N LEU A 15 -15.35 16.21 -5.43
CA LEU A 15 -16.10 16.62 -4.22
C LEU A 15 -15.35 16.36 -2.91
N ILE A 16 -14.10 15.89 -3.00
CA ILE A 16 -13.25 15.59 -1.85
C ILE A 16 -12.17 16.66 -1.78
N GLU A 17 -11.98 17.25 -0.61
CA GLU A 17 -10.93 18.21 -0.32
C GLU A 17 -10.15 17.71 0.89
N PHE A 18 -8.83 17.84 0.86
CA PHE A 18 -7.97 17.48 1.98
C PHE A 18 -7.57 18.77 2.69
N ASP A 19 -7.65 18.79 4.02
CA ASP A 19 -7.12 19.94 4.76
C ASP A 19 -5.59 19.90 4.80
N ALA A 20 -4.98 20.96 5.34
CA ALA A 20 -3.52 21.09 5.48
C ALA A 20 -2.87 19.99 6.34
N SER A 21 -3.67 19.11 6.98
CA SER A 21 -3.21 17.92 7.70
C SER A 21 -3.45 16.61 6.94
N ASN A 22 -3.74 16.69 5.62
CA ASN A 22 -4.09 15.54 4.77
C ASN A 22 -5.29 14.72 5.29
N GLN A 23 -6.20 15.33 6.07
CA GLN A 23 -7.46 14.68 6.43
C GLN A 23 -8.53 14.94 5.37
N MET A 24 -9.22 13.86 4.99
CA MET A 24 -10.29 13.88 4.00
C MET A 24 -11.52 14.65 4.52
N ARG A 25 -11.96 15.67 3.78
CA ARG A 25 -13.19 16.42 4.05
C ARG A 25 -14.09 16.49 2.81
N PRO A 26 -15.42 16.35 2.97
CA PRO A 26 -16.33 16.63 1.87
C PRO A 26 -16.36 18.14 1.59
N LYS A 27 -16.19 18.52 0.32
CA LYS A 27 -16.16 19.91 -0.16
C LYS A 27 -17.48 20.66 0.07
N TRP A 28 -18.57 19.94 0.35
CA TRP A 28 -19.89 20.50 0.67
C TRP A 28 -20.60 19.67 1.75
N ARG A 29 -21.15 20.33 2.77
CA ARG A 29 -22.00 19.69 3.78
C ARG A 29 -23.44 19.62 3.24
N LEU A 30 -23.80 18.52 2.58
CA LEU A 30 -25.17 18.30 2.11
C LEU A 30 -26.08 17.99 3.31
N VAL A 31 -26.89 18.96 3.75
CA VAL A 31 -28.01 18.70 4.68
C VAL A 31 -29.12 18.02 3.88
N MET A 32 -29.21 16.70 3.99
CA MET A 32 -30.29 15.93 3.37
C MET A 32 -31.59 16.05 4.20
N PRO A 33 -32.71 16.55 3.65
CA PRO A 33 -34.00 16.34 4.27
C PRO A 33 -34.42 14.86 4.11
N ARG A 34 -35.00 14.30 5.19
CA ARG A 34 -35.51 12.92 5.23
C ARG A 34 -36.70 12.76 4.28
N SER A 35 -36.44 12.28 3.07
CA SER A 35 -37.19 11.23 2.36
C SER A 35 -36.78 11.29 0.89
N LEU A 36 -36.44 10.17 0.27
CA LEU A 36 -36.64 9.98 -1.17
C LEU A 36 -36.47 8.50 -1.56
N SER A 37 -37.59 7.89 -1.90
CA SER A 37 -37.68 6.75 -2.80
C SER A 37 -37.45 7.21 -4.25
N ALA A 38 -36.69 6.42 -5.00
CA ALA A 38 -36.59 6.40 -6.46
C ALA A 38 -36.20 7.73 -7.18
N GLY A 39 -34.91 7.85 -7.48
CA GLY A 39 -34.38 8.29 -8.78
C GLY A 39 -34.89 9.60 -9.39
N ARG A 40 -34.30 10.73 -8.97
CA ARG A 40 -33.82 11.90 -9.77
C ARG A 40 -33.73 13.12 -8.86
N LEU A 41 -32.53 13.71 -8.71
CA LEU A 41 -32.34 14.95 -7.96
C LEU A 41 -32.50 16.15 -8.91
N TYR A 42 -33.53 16.97 -8.69
CA TYR A 42 -33.69 18.29 -9.29
C TYR A 42 -33.26 19.36 -8.27
N ILE A 43 -32.37 20.27 -8.64
CA ILE A 43 -32.02 21.44 -7.82
C ILE A 43 -32.59 22.70 -8.50
N PRO A 44 -33.58 23.39 -7.91
CA PRO A 44 -34.04 24.70 -8.39
C PRO A 44 -33.02 25.79 -8.05
N LYS A 45 -32.93 26.81 -8.91
CA LYS A 45 -31.96 27.90 -8.83
C LYS A 45 -32.61 29.18 -8.32
N GLU A 46 -32.64 29.40 -7.00
CA GLU A 46 -32.81 30.72 -6.35
C GLU A 46 -32.01 30.68 -5.04
N ILE A 47 -31.11 31.62 -4.72
CA ILE A 47 -31.38 32.95 -4.14
C ILE A 47 -30.15 33.88 -4.37
N SER A 48 -30.40 35.15 -4.70
CA SER A 48 -29.45 36.30 -4.78
C SER A 48 -29.33 37.05 -3.43
N PRO A 49 -28.71 38.25 -3.32
CA PRO A 49 -27.32 38.65 -3.57
C PRO A 49 -26.71 39.41 -2.37
N HIS A 50 -25.44 39.21 -2.01
CA HIS A 50 -24.68 40.24 -1.28
C HIS A 50 -23.21 40.24 -1.72
N LEU A 51 -22.85 41.28 -2.45
CA LEU A 51 -21.50 41.67 -2.84
C LEU A 51 -21.32 43.12 -2.35
N PRO A 52 -20.18 43.51 -1.78
CA PRO A 52 -19.66 44.86 -1.96
C PRO A 52 -18.74 44.89 -3.18
N ARG A 53 -18.96 45.89 -4.04
CA ARG A 53 -18.13 46.24 -5.19
C ARG A 53 -16.91 47.07 -4.75
N SER A 54 -15.75 46.76 -5.32
CA SER A 54 -14.65 47.65 -5.76
C SER A 54 -13.37 46.80 -5.72
N SER A 55 -12.43 46.79 -6.66
CA SER A 55 -12.16 47.58 -7.87
C SER A 55 -11.27 46.70 -8.77
N LEU A 56 -11.53 46.68 -10.07
CA LEU A 56 -10.56 46.20 -11.07
C LEU A 56 -9.57 47.35 -11.36
N PRO A 57 -8.36 47.01 -11.83
CA PRO A 57 -8.02 47.51 -13.15
C PRO A 57 -7.62 46.40 -14.12
N SER A 58 -7.90 46.72 -15.38
CA SER A 58 -7.77 45.94 -16.59
C SER A 58 -6.33 45.62 -16.98
N SER A 59 -6.08 44.37 -17.39
CA SER A 59 -5.30 44.06 -18.60
C SER A 59 -5.62 42.65 -19.09
N GLN A 60 -5.94 42.53 -20.38
CA GLN A 60 -6.04 41.27 -21.15
C GLN A 60 -4.69 41.05 -21.89
N PRO A 61 -4.45 39.92 -22.61
CA PRO A 61 -5.07 38.57 -22.59
C PRO A 61 -3.98 37.44 -22.57
N THR A 62 -4.39 36.20 -22.89
CA THR A 62 -3.59 34.97 -23.15
C THR A 62 -3.29 34.14 -21.89
N CYS A 63 -3.54 32.83 -21.77
CA CYS A 63 -3.61 31.72 -22.71
C CYS A 63 -4.69 30.71 -22.27
N ARG A 64 -5.43 30.14 -23.22
CA ARG A 64 -6.19 28.90 -23.03
C ARG A 64 -5.19 27.76 -22.76
N LYS A 65 -4.98 27.37 -21.50
CA LYS A 65 -4.42 26.04 -21.20
C LYS A 65 -5.59 25.06 -21.04
N LYS A 66 -5.80 24.27 -22.10
CA LYS A 66 -6.58 23.03 -22.03
C LYS A 66 -5.96 22.15 -20.95
N ILE A 67 -6.76 21.74 -19.98
CA ILE A 67 -6.45 20.59 -19.14
C ILE A 67 -6.42 19.38 -20.09
N PRO A 68 -5.31 18.66 -20.26
CA PRO A 68 -5.33 17.46 -21.07
C PRO A 68 -6.09 16.39 -20.28
N GLN A 69 -7.24 15.99 -20.81
CA GLN A 69 -7.84 14.70 -20.50
C GLN A 69 -6.80 13.62 -20.80
N VAL A 70 -6.27 12.97 -19.76
CA VAL A 70 -5.37 11.84 -19.96
C VAL A 70 -6.24 10.62 -20.24
N LEU A 71 -6.22 10.25 -21.51
CA LEU A 71 -6.78 9.05 -22.08
C LEU A 71 -6.12 7.81 -21.43
N PHE A 72 -6.94 6.96 -20.81
CA PHE A 72 -6.53 5.63 -20.34
C PHE A 72 -5.86 4.86 -21.46
N CYS A 73 -4.55 4.65 -21.35
CA CYS A 73 -3.85 3.63 -22.11
C CYS A 73 -3.74 2.41 -21.20
N LEU A 74 -4.60 1.42 -21.43
CA LEU A 74 -4.40 0.04 -20.98
C LEU A 74 -3.18 -0.51 -21.72
N GLY A 75 -1.99 -0.17 -21.22
CA GLY A 75 -0.76 -0.87 -21.53
C GLY A 75 -0.58 -1.97 -20.48
N LYS A 76 -0.76 -3.23 -20.87
CA LYS A 76 -0.29 -4.37 -20.10
C LYS A 76 1.24 -4.23 -20.00
N SER A 77 1.72 -3.69 -18.89
CA SER A 77 3.10 -3.88 -18.46
C SER A 77 3.11 -5.18 -17.67
N ASP A 78 3.60 -6.25 -18.28
CA ASP A 78 3.81 -7.54 -17.61
C ASP A 78 4.92 -7.36 -16.55
N MET A 79 4.51 -7.06 -15.31
CA MET A 79 5.40 -6.88 -14.16
C MET A 79 5.22 -7.96 -13.09
N ALA A 80 4.70 -9.15 -13.44
CA ALA A 80 4.94 -10.36 -12.63
C ALA A 80 6.45 -10.51 -12.28
N ALA A 81 7.32 -9.95 -13.12
CA ALA A 81 8.76 -9.88 -12.92
C ALA A 81 9.28 -8.87 -11.86
N ALA A 82 8.50 -7.89 -11.39
CA ALA A 82 8.97 -6.85 -10.46
C ALA A 82 9.43 -7.41 -9.11
N THR A 83 8.76 -8.47 -8.67
CA THR A 83 9.10 -9.19 -7.43
C THR A 83 9.78 -10.54 -7.68
N GLY A 84 9.95 -10.93 -8.95
CA GLY A 84 10.68 -12.15 -9.32
C GLY A 84 9.95 -13.45 -8.93
N TYR A 85 8.63 -13.42 -8.84
CA TYR A 85 7.79 -14.56 -8.47
C TYR A 85 6.81 -14.94 -9.61
N GLY A 86 6.18 -16.11 -9.49
CA GLY A 86 5.56 -16.89 -10.58
C GLY A 86 4.37 -16.23 -11.31
N ASP A 87 3.68 -17.00 -12.14
CA ASP A 87 2.62 -16.48 -13.00
C ASP A 87 1.45 -15.85 -12.20
N ALA A 88 0.93 -14.73 -12.71
CA ALA A 88 -0.29 -14.07 -12.22
C ALA A 88 -1.46 -15.06 -12.08
N PRO A 89 -2.40 -14.84 -11.14
CA PRO A 89 -3.58 -15.68 -11.02
C PRO A 89 -4.36 -15.73 -12.34
N THR A 90 -4.75 -16.93 -12.74
CA THR A 90 -5.63 -17.13 -13.90
C THR A 90 -7.03 -16.57 -13.63
N ASP A 91 -7.76 -16.22 -14.70
CA ASP A 91 -9.14 -15.75 -14.56
C ASP A 91 -10.03 -16.83 -13.94
N GLU A 92 -9.78 -18.13 -14.20
CA GLU A 92 -10.49 -19.23 -13.54
C GLU A 92 -10.26 -19.26 -12.02
N GLN A 93 -9.03 -19.00 -11.56
CA GLN A 93 -8.72 -18.93 -10.12
C GLN A 93 -9.44 -17.75 -9.45
N LEU A 94 -9.50 -16.59 -10.12
CA LEU A 94 -10.22 -15.42 -9.62
C LEU A 94 -11.73 -15.64 -9.57
N LEU A 95 -12.29 -16.30 -10.59
CA LEU A 95 -13.71 -16.70 -10.60
C LEU A 95 -14.00 -17.71 -9.50
N ALA A 96 -13.17 -18.75 -9.35
CA ALA A 96 -13.33 -19.73 -8.28
C ALA A 96 -13.27 -19.08 -6.88
N TYR A 97 -12.38 -18.11 -6.70
CA TYR A 97 -12.31 -17.31 -5.46
C TYR A 97 -13.57 -16.47 -5.23
N ALA A 98 -14.15 -15.88 -6.28
CA ALA A 98 -15.33 -15.04 -6.18
C ALA A 98 -16.59 -15.81 -5.72
N GLU A 99 -16.64 -17.13 -5.95
CA GLU A 99 -17.71 -18.04 -5.52
C GLU A 99 -17.57 -18.50 -4.05
N LEU A 100 -16.45 -18.22 -3.39
CA LEU A 100 -16.24 -18.59 -1.99
C LEU A 100 -17.13 -17.74 -1.05
N PRO A 101 -17.48 -18.26 0.14
CA PRO A 101 -18.24 -17.51 1.12
C PRO A 101 -17.60 -16.17 1.47
N ARG A 102 -18.37 -15.08 1.38
CA ARG A 102 -17.93 -13.74 1.74
C ARG A 102 -18.12 -13.50 3.23
N GLN A 103 -17.06 -13.73 4.00
CA GLN A 103 -17.05 -13.54 5.47
C GLN A 103 -16.05 -12.47 5.91
N GLY A 104 -15.09 -12.11 5.05
CA GLY A 104 -14.14 -11.03 5.24
C GLY A 104 -14.72 -9.65 4.87
N ARG A 105 -13.82 -8.67 4.79
CA ARG A 105 -14.12 -7.25 4.56
C ARG A 105 -13.57 -6.76 3.22
N TYR A 106 -14.00 -5.58 2.80
CA TYR A 106 -13.29 -4.88 1.74
C TYR A 106 -12.03 -4.26 2.34
N MET A 107 -10.87 -4.69 1.86
CA MET A 107 -9.56 -4.26 2.38
C MET A 107 -8.63 -3.91 1.24
N ALA A 108 -7.53 -3.24 1.54
CA ALA A 108 -6.50 -2.97 0.56
C ALA A 108 -5.12 -3.28 1.14
N GLU A 109 -4.28 -3.89 0.30
CA GLU A 109 -2.90 -4.25 0.61
C GLU A 109 -1.96 -3.52 -0.35
N VAL A 110 -0.87 -2.97 0.16
CA VAL A 110 0.24 -2.45 -0.63
C VAL A 110 1.41 -3.43 -0.57
N PHE A 111 1.90 -3.84 -1.73
CA PHE A 111 2.94 -4.87 -1.84
C PHE A 111 4.32 -4.26 -1.96
N ALA A 112 4.46 -3.25 -2.83
CA ALA A 112 5.72 -2.63 -3.15
C ALA A 112 5.52 -1.19 -3.63
N VAL A 113 6.50 -0.34 -3.32
CA VAL A 113 6.67 0.96 -3.97
C VAL A 113 8.08 1.01 -4.54
N ARG A 114 8.20 1.43 -5.80
CA ARG A 114 9.48 1.56 -6.48
C ARG A 114 9.60 2.94 -7.08
N ILE A 115 10.68 3.63 -6.71
CA ILE A 115 11.08 4.88 -7.32
C ILE A 115 12.44 4.60 -7.95
N PRO A 116 12.50 4.37 -9.28
CA PRO A 116 13.77 4.08 -9.94
C PRO A 116 14.74 5.21 -9.67
N ALA A 117 15.86 4.90 -9.02
CA ALA A 117 16.91 5.88 -8.82
C ALA A 117 17.40 6.37 -10.19
N THR A 118 17.61 7.68 -10.32
CA THR A 118 18.57 8.16 -11.31
C THR A 118 19.93 7.56 -10.95
N ALA A 119 20.57 6.92 -11.92
CA ALA A 119 21.71 6.02 -11.71
C ALA A 119 22.71 6.55 -10.66
N GLY A 120 22.82 5.84 -9.52
CA GLY A 120 23.83 6.08 -8.48
C GLY A 120 23.40 6.94 -7.29
N ALA A 121 22.13 7.38 -7.21
CA ALA A 121 21.61 8.10 -6.04
C ALA A 121 20.91 7.13 -5.05
N ASP A 122 21.01 7.45 -3.75
CA ASP A 122 20.14 6.89 -2.71
C ASP A 122 18.66 7.19 -3.06
N PRO A 123 17.71 6.34 -2.64
CA PRO A 123 16.28 6.63 -2.84
C PRO A 123 15.94 8.01 -2.25
N PRO A 124 14.99 8.75 -2.85
CA PRO A 124 14.58 10.04 -2.30
C PRO A 124 14.11 9.85 -0.85
N SER A 125 14.46 10.80 0.00
CA SER A 125 13.94 10.89 1.36
C SER A 125 12.45 11.26 1.31
N GLY A 126 11.73 11.06 2.41
CA GLY A 126 10.33 11.47 2.51
C GLY A 126 9.42 10.40 3.07
N THR A 127 8.11 10.67 3.03
CA THR A 127 7.08 9.80 3.59
C THR A 127 6.12 9.33 2.51
N ILE A 128 5.64 8.12 2.68
CA ILE A 128 4.56 7.58 1.84
C ILE A 128 3.43 7.20 2.78
N SER A 129 2.26 7.77 2.55
CA SER A 129 1.05 7.50 3.33
C SER A 129 0.02 6.75 2.51
N PHE A 130 -0.71 5.88 3.20
CA PHE A 130 -1.80 5.09 2.65
C PHE A 130 -3.08 5.38 3.43
N HIS A 131 -4.07 5.91 2.72
CA HIS A 131 -5.36 6.27 3.26
C HIS A 131 -6.41 5.30 2.73
N GLY A 132 -7.33 4.88 3.58
CA GLY A 132 -8.47 4.07 3.18
C GLY A 132 -9.78 4.50 3.81
N GLY A 133 -10.70 3.54 3.85
CA GLY A 133 -11.96 3.56 4.57
C GLY A 133 -11.86 4.22 5.95
N HIS A 134 -12.89 4.97 6.31
CA HIS A 134 -13.10 5.43 7.69
C HIS A 134 -12.01 6.37 8.25
N CYS A 135 -11.34 7.13 7.37
CA CYS A 135 -10.23 8.02 7.73
C CYS A 135 -9.03 7.30 8.35
N SER A 136 -8.88 5.99 8.09
CA SER A 136 -7.63 5.29 8.40
C SER A 136 -6.54 5.85 7.48
N SER A 137 -5.57 6.54 8.07
CA SER A 137 -4.36 7.02 7.41
C SER A 137 -3.17 6.45 8.14
N ASP A 138 -2.27 5.80 7.41
CA ASP A 138 -1.06 5.24 7.99
C ASP A 138 0.15 5.54 7.12
N PHE A 139 1.32 5.64 7.75
CA PHE A 139 2.57 5.73 7.03
C PHE A 139 3.00 4.33 6.62
N ILE A 140 3.17 4.12 5.32
CA ILE A 140 3.70 2.85 4.78
C ILE A 140 5.20 2.91 4.56
N TYR A 141 5.77 4.12 4.58
CA TYR A 141 7.21 4.36 4.63
C TYR A 141 7.48 5.67 5.35
N SER A 142 8.33 5.61 6.38
CA SER A 142 8.90 6.77 7.06
C SER A 142 10.33 6.44 7.52
N PRO A 143 11.37 7.05 6.93
CA PRO A 143 12.76 6.74 7.26
C PRO A 143 13.18 7.23 8.66
N GLU A 144 12.38 8.09 9.29
CA GLU A 144 12.67 8.68 10.61
C GLU A 144 12.27 7.78 11.79
N GLU A 145 11.58 6.66 11.56
CA GLU A 145 11.21 5.73 12.65
C GLU A 145 12.38 4.81 13.04
N GLU A 146 12.60 4.64 14.36
CA GLU A 146 13.73 3.86 14.93
C GLU A 146 13.81 2.42 14.40
N HIS A 147 12.69 1.80 13.99
CA HIS A 147 12.67 0.45 13.42
C HIS A 147 13.19 0.38 11.97
N ALA A 148 13.09 1.47 11.21
CA ALA A 148 13.66 1.57 9.86
C ALA A 148 15.20 1.55 9.89
N SER A 149 15.81 2.01 10.99
CA SER A 149 17.27 2.10 11.15
C SER A 149 18.01 0.75 11.07
N GLN A 150 17.30 -0.36 11.32
CA GLN A 150 17.89 -1.70 11.29
C GLN A 150 17.78 -2.38 9.92
N GLN A 151 16.92 -1.89 9.02
CA GLN A 151 16.66 -2.46 7.70
C GLN A 151 17.50 -1.76 6.61
N THR A 152 17.61 -2.38 5.44
CA THR A 152 18.09 -1.66 4.24
C THR A 152 16.90 -0.92 3.62
N SER A 153 17.09 0.31 3.13
CA SER A 153 16.02 1.15 2.59
C SER A 153 15.35 0.57 1.35
N CYS A 154 16.11 -0.15 0.53
CA CYS A 154 15.60 -0.85 -0.66
C CYS A 154 15.99 -2.33 -0.65
N ASP A 155 15.13 -3.15 -1.27
CA ASP A 155 15.43 -4.55 -1.55
C ASP A 155 16.33 -4.71 -2.79
N SER A 156 16.73 -5.96 -3.07
CA SER A 156 17.56 -6.33 -4.22
C SER A 156 16.95 -5.97 -5.59
N GLN A 157 15.66 -5.64 -5.64
CA GLN A 157 14.91 -5.30 -6.86
C GLN A 157 14.70 -3.78 -6.98
N GLY A 158 15.19 -3.00 -6.02
CA GLY A 158 15.05 -1.56 -5.95
C GLY A 158 13.68 -1.11 -5.42
N ASN A 159 12.90 -2.00 -4.79
CA ASN A 159 11.67 -1.61 -4.11
C ASN A 159 12.01 -1.06 -2.73
N ILE A 160 11.30 -0.03 -2.30
CA ILE A 160 11.39 0.52 -0.95
C ILE A 160 10.88 -0.54 0.05
N VAL A 161 11.63 -0.77 1.13
CA VAL A 161 11.20 -1.64 2.22
C VAL A 161 10.15 -0.90 3.05
N LEU A 162 8.89 -1.28 2.86
CA LEU A 162 7.75 -0.65 3.52
C LEU A 162 7.72 -0.99 5.02
N THR A 163 7.47 0.02 5.85
CA THR A 163 7.37 -0.11 7.32
C THR A 163 5.93 -0.22 7.81
N GLY A 164 4.97 0.08 6.94
CA GLY A 164 3.55 -0.01 7.25
C GLY A 164 2.72 -0.64 6.12
N PRO A 165 1.38 -0.59 6.25
CA PRO A 165 0.68 0.03 7.37
C PRO A 165 0.80 -0.80 8.67
N SER A 166 0.67 -0.14 9.81
CA SER A 166 0.67 -0.76 11.15
C SER A 166 -0.54 -1.68 11.39
N VAL A 167 -1.62 -1.42 10.67
CA VAL A 167 -2.85 -2.21 10.61
C VAL A 167 -3.34 -2.32 9.17
N ALA A 168 -4.06 -3.37 8.85
CA ALA A 168 -4.57 -3.56 7.50
C ALA A 168 -5.62 -2.49 7.15
N THR A 169 -5.60 -2.02 5.91
CA THR A 169 -6.37 -0.83 5.50
C THR A 169 -7.74 -1.21 4.95
N SER A 170 -8.77 -0.50 5.41
CA SER A 170 -10.15 -0.66 4.94
C SER A 170 -10.33 -0.09 3.53
N ALA A 171 -11.11 -0.77 2.67
CA ALA A 171 -11.41 -0.32 1.31
C ALA A 171 -12.90 0.01 1.10
N TYR A 172 -13.65 0.27 2.18
CA TYR A 172 -15.03 0.76 2.11
C TYR A 172 -15.15 2.20 1.59
N SER A 173 -14.04 2.94 1.54
CA SER A 173 -13.93 4.22 0.83
C SER A 173 -12.77 4.22 -0.16
N PRO A 174 -12.68 5.23 -1.04
CA PRO A 174 -11.56 5.33 -1.97
C PRO A 174 -10.27 5.25 -1.18
N ILE A 175 -9.32 4.50 -1.73
CA ILE A 175 -8.00 4.40 -1.15
C ILE A 175 -7.09 5.40 -1.86
N VAL A 176 -6.20 6.04 -1.11
CA VAL A 176 -5.32 7.09 -1.61
C VAL A 176 -3.90 6.80 -1.16
N PHE A 177 -2.96 6.81 -2.11
CA PHE A 177 -1.54 6.86 -1.81
C PHE A 177 -1.07 8.29 -1.99
N SER A 178 -0.39 8.85 -0.98
CA SER A 178 0.29 10.14 -1.08
C SER A 178 1.78 9.91 -0.90
N LEU A 179 2.58 10.36 -1.87
CA LEU A 179 4.02 10.27 -1.88
C LEU A 179 4.56 11.69 -1.69
N ASP A 180 5.08 11.98 -0.51
CA ASP A 180 5.67 13.25 -0.14
C ASP A 180 7.19 13.08 -0.06
N LEU A 181 7.86 13.33 -1.17
CA LEU A 181 9.28 13.02 -1.37
C LEU A 181 10.13 14.31 -1.31
N HIS A 182 11.35 14.20 -0.79
CA HIS A 182 12.33 15.28 -0.76
C HIS A 182 13.77 14.74 -0.87
N ASP A 183 14.75 15.59 -1.17
CA ASP A 183 16.16 15.21 -1.27
C ASP A 183 16.91 15.27 0.08
N GLY A 184 16.22 15.68 1.14
CA GLY A 184 16.79 15.78 2.49
C GLY A 184 17.55 17.09 2.74
N GLN A 185 17.54 18.03 1.78
CA GLN A 185 17.98 19.40 2.00
C GLN A 185 16.81 20.25 2.53
N ALA A 186 17.11 21.14 3.48
CA ALA A 186 16.11 21.85 4.28
C ALA A 186 15.43 23.04 3.57
N ASP A 187 15.60 23.19 2.26
CA ASP A 187 15.16 24.39 1.55
C ASP A 187 13.83 24.17 0.80
N GLU A 188 12.80 24.74 1.42
CA GLU A 188 11.68 25.50 0.85
C GLU A 188 10.67 24.80 -0.10
N GLU A 189 9.46 24.64 0.45
CA GLU A 189 8.17 25.02 -0.18
C GLU A 189 7.96 24.71 -1.66
N GLU A 190 7.91 23.44 -2.04
CA GLU A 190 7.27 23.05 -3.30
C GLU A 190 6.17 22.01 -3.07
N GLU A 191 4.90 22.46 -3.11
CA GLU A 191 3.70 21.59 -3.29
C GLU A 191 3.85 20.66 -4.52
N GLU A 192 4.85 20.90 -5.38
CA GLU A 192 5.15 20.15 -6.61
C GLU A 192 5.79 18.78 -6.34
N ASN A 193 6.22 18.49 -5.11
CA ASN A 193 6.84 17.22 -4.73
C ASN A 193 5.87 16.16 -4.16
N THR A 194 4.60 16.51 -4.00
CA THR A 194 3.54 15.57 -3.60
C THR A 194 2.91 14.91 -4.82
N ALA A 195 3.01 13.59 -4.90
CA ALA A 195 2.30 12.79 -5.90
C ALA A 195 1.16 12.00 -5.24
N ARG A 196 0.04 11.83 -5.95
CA ARG A 196 -1.13 11.10 -5.43
C ARG A 196 -1.67 10.08 -6.42
N ILE A 197 -2.02 8.91 -5.90
CA ILE A 197 -2.80 7.89 -6.58
C ILE A 197 -4.13 7.75 -5.84
N VAL A 198 -5.25 7.88 -6.55
CA VAL A 198 -6.60 7.74 -5.98
C VAL A 198 -7.30 6.59 -6.68
N CYS A 199 -7.59 5.54 -5.93
CA CYS A 199 -8.36 4.41 -6.42
C CYS A 199 -9.79 4.51 -5.87
N ASP A 200 -10.73 4.89 -6.73
CA ASP A 200 -12.16 4.97 -6.39
C ASP A 200 -12.78 3.58 -6.29
N THR A 201 -12.84 3.06 -5.07
CA THR A 201 -13.52 1.81 -4.74
C THR A 201 -15.02 2.00 -4.49
N ILE A 202 -15.52 3.25 -4.40
CA ILE A 202 -16.94 3.57 -4.19
C ILE A 202 -17.60 3.89 -5.55
N GLY A 203 -17.77 2.85 -6.35
CA GLY A 203 -18.55 2.89 -7.58
C GLY A 203 -18.87 1.48 -8.04
N GLY A 204 -20.05 1.26 -8.61
CA GLY A 204 -20.42 -0.05 -9.18
C GLY A 204 -19.50 -0.52 -10.32
N ASP A 205 -18.54 0.32 -10.73
CA ASP A 205 -17.65 0.12 -11.85
C ASP A 205 -16.25 -0.42 -11.45
N PHE A 206 -15.91 -0.46 -10.15
CA PHE A 206 -14.64 -1.06 -9.73
C PHE A 206 -14.70 -2.58 -9.88
N SER A 207 -13.97 -3.10 -10.86
CA SER A 207 -14.00 -4.53 -11.26
C SER A 207 -12.69 -5.27 -10.99
N ASN A 208 -11.63 -4.55 -10.61
CA ASN A 208 -10.29 -5.13 -10.40
C ASN A 208 -10.06 -5.67 -8.98
N TYR A 209 -11.13 -6.09 -8.29
CA TYR A 209 -10.99 -6.74 -6.99
C TYR A 209 -10.14 -8.02 -7.11
N ASN A 210 -9.35 -8.27 -6.07
CA ASN A 210 -8.53 -9.47 -5.90
C ASN A 210 -7.48 -9.66 -7.01
N ARG A 211 -7.08 -8.57 -7.69
CA ARG A 211 -5.97 -8.54 -8.64
C ARG A 211 -4.88 -7.59 -8.12
N ALA A 212 -3.63 -7.91 -8.42
CA ALA A 212 -2.55 -6.95 -8.27
C ALA A 212 -2.72 -5.83 -9.32
N ILE A 213 -2.62 -4.59 -8.88
CA ILE A 213 -2.72 -3.39 -9.69
C ILE A 213 -1.37 -2.67 -9.56
N SER A 214 -0.74 -2.36 -10.70
CA SER A 214 0.42 -1.48 -10.75
C SER A 214 -0.03 -0.14 -11.31
N GLU A 215 0.18 0.92 -10.53
CA GLU A 215 -0.04 2.29 -10.97
C GLU A 215 1.25 3.10 -10.90
N THR A 216 1.47 3.93 -11.92
CA THR A 216 2.65 4.80 -11.99
C THR A 216 2.22 6.26 -11.91
N VAL A 217 2.79 6.99 -10.97
CA VAL A 217 2.59 8.44 -10.81
C VAL A 217 3.90 9.18 -11.06
N ARG A 218 3.82 10.37 -11.63
CA ARG A 218 5.01 11.22 -11.83
C ARG A 218 5.32 11.96 -10.53
N THR A 219 6.57 11.93 -10.11
CA THR A 219 7.09 12.73 -9.00
C THR A 219 8.24 13.60 -9.49
N GLY A 220 8.65 14.61 -8.71
CA GLY A 220 9.86 15.40 -8.99
C GLY A 220 11.14 14.57 -9.07
N TYR A 221 11.13 13.35 -8.52
CA TYR A 221 12.26 12.43 -8.43
C TYR A 221 12.21 11.30 -9.47
N GLY A 222 11.21 11.30 -10.35
CA GLY A 222 11.00 10.28 -11.38
C GLY A 222 9.62 9.62 -11.31
N PRO A 223 9.32 8.66 -12.19
CA PRO A 223 8.08 7.89 -12.09
C PRO A 223 8.13 6.97 -10.86
N ALA A 224 7.19 7.14 -9.94
CA ALA A 224 6.99 6.21 -8.83
C ALA A 224 5.93 5.17 -9.23
N GLU A 225 6.26 3.90 -9.06
CA GLU A 225 5.36 2.76 -9.28
C GLU A 225 4.89 2.23 -7.92
N VAL A 226 3.57 2.09 -7.75
CA VAL A 226 2.93 1.53 -6.57
C VAL A 226 2.17 0.27 -6.97
N ILE A 227 2.47 -0.85 -6.32
CA ILE A 227 1.80 -2.13 -6.54
C ILE A 227 0.93 -2.44 -5.32
N TYR A 228 -0.38 -2.60 -5.55
CA TYR A 228 -1.37 -2.82 -4.51
C TYR A 228 -2.50 -3.75 -4.99
N ALA A 229 -3.36 -4.19 -4.08
CA ALA A 229 -4.60 -4.89 -4.42
C ALA A 229 -5.74 -4.40 -3.54
N VAL A 230 -6.95 -4.43 -4.10
CA VAL A 230 -8.20 -4.23 -3.36
C VAL A 230 -8.90 -5.58 -3.22
N LEU A 231 -9.09 -6.03 -1.99
CA LEU A 231 -9.68 -7.32 -1.65
C LEU A 231 -11.18 -7.17 -1.44
N SER A 232 -11.98 -8.07 -2.01
CA SER A 232 -13.43 -8.12 -1.76
C SER A 232 -13.84 -9.00 -0.58
N ASN A 233 -12.89 -9.80 -0.07
CA ASN A 233 -13.09 -10.77 1.01
C ASN A 233 -11.78 -10.88 1.82
N GLY A 234 -11.29 -9.75 2.30
CA GLY A 234 -10.03 -9.62 3.03
C GLY A 234 -10.16 -9.85 4.53
N ILE A 235 -9.05 -10.21 5.17
CA ILE A 235 -8.82 -10.24 6.61
C ILE A 235 -7.48 -9.60 6.95
N GLN A 236 -7.28 -9.21 8.21
CA GLN A 236 -5.97 -8.84 8.71
C GLN A 236 -5.21 -10.07 9.18
N GLY A 237 -3.99 -10.24 8.71
CA GLY A 237 -2.99 -11.14 9.30
C GLY A 237 -1.84 -10.32 9.88
N ARG A 238 -1.52 -10.53 11.16
CA ARG A 238 -0.33 -9.96 11.79
C ARG A 238 0.73 -11.05 11.96
N VAL A 239 1.90 -10.85 11.37
CA VAL A 239 3.03 -11.78 11.36
C VAL A 239 4.03 -11.39 12.43
N ASP A 240 4.38 -12.35 13.28
CA ASP A 240 5.50 -12.27 14.22
C ASP A 240 6.47 -13.41 13.93
N VAL A 241 7.78 -13.10 13.87
CA VAL A 241 8.84 -14.09 13.66
C VAL A 241 9.80 -14.02 14.84
N LYS A 242 10.14 -15.17 15.41
CA LYS A 242 10.99 -15.27 16.59
C LYS A 242 12.04 -16.34 16.38
N LEU A 243 13.28 -16.04 16.76
CA LEU A 243 14.32 -17.05 16.88
C LEU A 243 14.06 -17.83 18.17
N SER A 244 13.52 -19.04 18.09
CA SER A 244 13.10 -19.81 19.27
C SER A 244 14.26 -20.61 19.88
N ARG A 245 15.21 -21.08 19.07
CA ARG A 245 16.34 -21.89 19.53
C ARG A 245 17.60 -21.67 18.70
N LEU A 246 18.74 -21.68 19.38
CA LEU A 246 20.09 -21.88 18.83
C LEU A 246 20.78 -22.99 19.63
N GLN A 247 21.65 -23.79 18.99
CA GLN A 247 22.33 -24.89 19.68
C GLN A 247 23.69 -24.51 20.27
N SER A 248 24.45 -23.65 19.60
CA SER A 248 25.88 -23.44 19.92
C SER A 248 26.24 -21.98 20.16
N ARG A 249 25.28 -21.07 20.12
CA ARG A 249 25.48 -19.61 20.20
C ARG A 249 24.36 -18.97 21.00
N ASP A 250 24.70 -17.91 21.72
CA ASP A 250 23.74 -17.10 22.46
C ASP A 250 23.05 -16.04 21.57
N GLU A 251 23.57 -15.84 20.36
CA GLU A 251 23.13 -14.81 19.43
C GLU A 251 23.48 -15.19 17.99
N GLU A 252 22.66 -14.75 17.04
CA GLU A 252 22.89 -14.90 15.61
C GLU A 252 22.74 -13.56 14.89
N VAL A 253 23.59 -13.34 13.88
CA VAL A 253 23.57 -12.12 13.07
C VAL A 253 22.85 -12.45 11.77
N LEU A 254 21.68 -11.87 11.56
CA LEU A 254 20.79 -12.17 10.43
C LEU A 254 20.99 -11.19 9.28
N VAL A 255 21.14 -11.73 8.07
CA VAL A 255 20.98 -11.04 6.79
C VAL A 255 20.06 -11.85 5.88
N GLY A 256 19.53 -11.25 4.82
CA GLY A 256 18.60 -11.90 3.91
C GLY A 256 17.19 -11.32 4.01
N ARG A 257 16.16 -12.16 3.81
CA ARG A 257 14.78 -11.68 3.69
C ARG A 257 13.73 -12.60 4.28
N ILE A 258 12.62 -11.99 4.71
CA ILE A 258 11.37 -12.67 5.06
C ILE A 258 10.26 -12.07 4.21
N VAL A 259 9.49 -12.91 3.51
CA VAL A 259 8.46 -12.49 2.56
C VAL A 259 7.16 -13.22 2.85
N ALA A 260 6.06 -12.48 2.93
CA ALA A 260 4.70 -13.01 2.97
C ALA A 260 4.08 -13.03 1.57
N ARG A 261 3.41 -14.13 1.22
CA ARG A 261 2.71 -14.27 -0.07
C ARG A 261 1.36 -14.93 0.07
N SER A 262 0.38 -14.44 -0.69
CA SER A 262 -0.86 -15.17 -0.93
C SER A 262 -0.79 -15.87 -2.27
N LYS A 263 -1.38 -17.08 -2.37
CA LYS A 263 -1.52 -17.79 -3.66
C LYS A 263 -2.43 -17.06 -4.67
N LEU A 264 -3.14 -16.02 -4.24
CA LEU A 264 -3.98 -15.21 -5.11
C LEU A 264 -3.19 -14.12 -5.87
N PHE A 265 -1.93 -13.89 -5.51
CA PHE A 265 -1.09 -12.85 -6.12
C PHE A 265 0.26 -13.43 -6.56
N ASP A 266 0.78 -12.90 -7.66
CA ASP A 266 2.15 -13.10 -8.14
C ASP A 266 3.17 -12.20 -7.44
N VAL A 267 2.71 -11.37 -6.51
CA VAL A 267 3.52 -10.39 -5.80
C VAL A 267 3.56 -10.72 -4.30
N GLY A 268 4.69 -10.39 -3.65
CA GLY A 268 4.92 -10.67 -2.24
C GLY A 268 5.15 -9.41 -1.40
N CYS A 269 4.81 -9.52 -0.12
CA CYS A 269 5.03 -8.51 0.89
C CYS A 269 6.38 -8.76 1.58
N VAL A 270 7.36 -7.88 1.39
CA VAL A 270 8.62 -7.95 2.14
C VAL A 270 8.34 -7.54 3.59
N LEU A 271 8.68 -8.42 4.54
CA LEU A 271 8.52 -8.20 5.98
C LEU A 271 9.87 -7.89 6.65
N PHE A 272 10.97 -8.42 6.12
CA PHE A 272 12.32 -8.18 6.62
C PHE A 272 13.26 -8.18 5.42
N TYR A 273 14.20 -7.23 5.38
CA TYR A 273 15.25 -7.21 4.38
C TYR A 273 16.53 -6.56 4.89
N LYS A 274 17.60 -7.34 4.95
CA LYS A 274 18.93 -6.86 5.29
C LYS A 274 19.96 -7.36 4.29
N GLU A 275 20.61 -6.41 3.62
CA GLU A 275 21.66 -6.70 2.64
C GLU A 275 22.93 -7.28 3.29
N ALA A 276 23.60 -8.22 2.62
CA ALA A 276 24.77 -8.90 3.16
C ALA A 276 26.07 -8.08 3.04
N ALA A 277 26.10 -7.08 2.16
CA ALA A 277 27.32 -6.41 1.68
C ALA A 277 28.09 -5.63 2.77
N ASN A 278 27.44 -5.19 3.85
CA ASN A 278 28.07 -4.27 4.81
C ASN A 278 28.60 -4.94 6.09
N LYS A 279 28.67 -6.28 6.15
CA LYS A 279 29.05 -7.07 7.35
C LYS A 279 28.22 -6.76 8.62
N GLN A 280 27.19 -5.95 8.49
CA GLN A 280 26.34 -5.46 9.57
C GLN A 280 24.98 -6.09 9.36
N GLY A 281 24.71 -7.17 10.07
CA GLY A 281 23.40 -7.81 10.09
C GLY A 281 22.60 -7.37 11.31
N VAL A 282 21.44 -7.97 11.47
CA VAL A 282 20.58 -7.76 12.63
C VAL A 282 20.89 -8.80 13.68
N HIS A 283 21.23 -8.34 14.87
CA HIS A 283 21.57 -9.17 16.02
C HIS A 283 20.29 -9.67 16.70
N VAL A 284 20.12 -10.99 16.82
CA VAL A 284 18.93 -11.60 17.42
C VAL A 284 19.33 -12.75 18.35
N ARG A 285 18.77 -12.77 19.56
CA ARG A 285 18.99 -13.85 20.53
C ARG A 285 17.83 -14.85 20.56
N PRO A 286 18.06 -16.09 21.02
CA PRO A 286 16.99 -17.02 21.28
C PRO A 286 15.97 -16.43 22.25
N GLY A 287 14.69 -16.47 21.89
CA GLY A 287 13.61 -15.84 22.63
C GLY A 287 13.16 -14.50 22.06
N GLU A 288 14.01 -13.81 21.30
CA GLU A 288 13.74 -12.46 20.79
C GLU A 288 13.04 -12.48 19.42
N PRO A 289 12.16 -11.49 19.17
CA PRO A 289 11.56 -11.32 17.85
C PRO A 289 12.60 -10.83 16.85
N VAL A 290 12.49 -11.31 15.61
CA VAL A 290 13.16 -10.70 14.46
C VAL A 290 12.47 -9.36 14.19
N PRO A 291 13.18 -8.23 14.10
CA PRO A 291 12.57 -6.93 13.89
C PRO A 291 12.10 -6.81 12.44
N LEU A 292 10.83 -7.14 12.18
CA LEU A 292 10.26 -6.97 10.85
C LEU A 292 10.10 -5.47 10.55
N ALA A 293 10.31 -5.08 9.30
CA ALA A 293 9.98 -3.75 8.79
C ALA A 293 8.48 -3.48 8.96
N ARG A 294 7.64 -4.48 8.64
CA ARG A 294 6.19 -4.42 8.82
C ARG A 294 5.63 -5.76 9.24
N HIS A 295 4.49 -5.73 9.93
CA HIS A 295 3.91 -6.91 10.57
C HIS A 295 2.44 -7.16 10.15
N ALA A 296 1.69 -6.13 9.76
CA ALA A 296 0.28 -6.25 9.39
C ALA A 296 0.10 -6.33 7.87
N LEU A 297 -0.81 -7.20 7.44
CA LEU A 297 -1.12 -7.47 6.03
C LEU A 297 -2.64 -7.60 5.85
N ALA A 298 -3.19 -7.00 4.79
CA ALA A 298 -4.50 -7.36 4.27
C ALA A 298 -4.36 -8.59 3.35
N LEU A 299 -5.09 -9.66 3.67
CA LEU A 299 -4.95 -10.96 3.01
C LEU A 299 -6.31 -11.50 2.53
N PRO A 300 -6.39 -12.14 1.35
CA PRO A 300 -7.63 -12.73 0.86
C PRO A 300 -8.02 -13.95 1.71
N LEU A 301 -9.21 -13.92 2.29
CA LEU A 301 -9.75 -15.01 3.10
C LEU A 301 -9.96 -16.26 2.24
N HIS A 302 -9.69 -17.44 2.82
CA HIS A 302 -9.71 -18.76 2.17
C HIS A 302 -8.52 -19.05 1.25
N MET A 303 -7.58 -18.11 1.08
CA MET A 303 -6.35 -18.32 0.34
C MET A 303 -5.17 -18.46 1.30
N PRO A 304 -4.42 -19.58 1.26
CA PRO A 304 -3.30 -19.77 2.17
C PRO A 304 -2.25 -18.65 2.09
N LEU A 305 -1.76 -18.23 3.25
CA LEU A 305 -0.60 -17.35 3.41
C LEU A 305 0.67 -18.21 3.46
N THR A 306 1.64 -17.93 2.62
CA THR A 306 2.97 -18.53 2.66
C THR A 306 3.96 -17.51 3.22
N ILE A 307 4.65 -17.87 4.31
CA ILE A 307 5.79 -17.10 4.82
C ILE A 307 7.08 -17.79 4.38
N GLU A 308 7.90 -17.08 3.62
CA GLU A 308 9.22 -17.54 3.20
C GLU A 308 10.32 -16.91 4.03
N LEU A 309 11.25 -17.74 4.49
CA LEU A 309 12.46 -17.31 5.16
C LEU A 309 13.64 -17.71 4.28
N ASP A 310 14.48 -16.75 3.91
CA ASP A 310 15.80 -16.98 3.31
C ASP A 310 16.80 -16.12 4.10
N LEU A 311 17.25 -16.66 5.23
CA LEU A 311 18.11 -15.99 6.18
C LEU A 311 19.49 -16.64 6.21
N ARG A 312 20.49 -15.79 6.21
CA ARG A 312 21.91 -16.14 6.22
C ARG A 312 22.62 -15.42 7.34
N ARG A 313 23.78 -15.95 7.69
CA ARG A 313 24.65 -15.40 8.72
C ARG A 313 25.38 -14.18 8.19
N GLY A 314 25.28 -13.08 8.94
CA GLY A 314 26.05 -11.87 8.68
C GLY A 314 27.56 -12.14 8.73
N GLY A 315 28.30 -11.54 7.79
CA GLY A 315 29.74 -11.70 7.70
C GLY A 315 30.20 -12.93 6.89
N SER A 316 29.73 -14.14 7.22
CA SER A 316 30.11 -15.37 6.48
C SER A 316 29.21 -15.67 5.28
N GLY A 317 27.95 -15.26 5.32
CA GLY A 317 26.95 -15.57 4.29
C GLY A 317 26.41 -17.00 4.35
N ASP A 318 26.76 -17.78 5.39
CA ASP A 318 26.29 -19.15 5.55
C ASP A 318 24.76 -19.19 5.72
N GLU A 319 24.11 -20.19 5.14
CA GLU A 319 22.67 -20.40 5.33
C GLU A 319 22.36 -20.71 6.81
N ILE A 320 21.40 -19.97 7.37
CA ILE A 320 20.82 -20.26 8.69
C ILE A 320 19.52 -21.02 8.48
N VAL A 321 18.61 -20.46 7.67
CA VAL A 321 17.34 -21.08 7.36
C VAL A 321 16.88 -20.67 5.96
N ARG A 322 16.43 -21.66 5.19
CA ARG A 322 15.77 -21.46 3.92
C ARG A 322 14.56 -22.38 3.84
N GLY A 323 13.37 -21.81 3.80
CA GLY A 323 12.14 -22.60 3.77
C GLY A 323 10.87 -21.77 3.71
N LYS A 324 9.74 -22.47 3.71
CA LYS A 324 8.41 -21.88 3.57
C LYS A 324 7.47 -22.52 4.58
N LEU A 325 6.61 -21.71 5.19
CA LEU A 325 5.53 -22.13 6.06
C LEU A 325 4.21 -21.69 5.44
N GLU A 326 3.22 -22.60 5.38
CA GLU A 326 1.90 -22.31 4.81
C GLU A 326 0.86 -22.27 5.94
N PHE A 327 0.12 -21.18 6.03
CA PHE A 327 -0.93 -20.95 7.01
C PHE A 327 -2.28 -20.83 6.32
N LYS A 328 -3.27 -21.55 6.84
CA LYS A 328 -4.66 -21.35 6.42
C LYS A 328 -5.17 -20.06 7.05
N THR A 329 -5.71 -19.17 6.23
CA THR A 329 -6.37 -17.94 6.70
C THR A 329 -7.61 -18.28 7.52
N ALA A 330 -7.83 -17.53 8.60
CA ALA A 330 -9.01 -17.60 9.43
C ALA A 330 -9.55 -16.19 9.71
N ILE A 331 -10.81 -16.08 10.15
CA ILE A 331 -11.41 -14.78 10.52
C ILE A 331 -10.78 -14.27 11.82
N ASP A 332 -10.46 -15.18 12.74
CA ASP A 332 -9.86 -14.90 14.03
C ASP A 332 -8.94 -16.03 14.47
N GLY A 333 -8.17 -15.76 15.54
CA GLY A 333 -7.33 -16.75 16.21
C GLY A 333 -5.84 -16.61 15.91
N LEU A 334 -5.07 -17.50 16.52
CA LEU A 334 -3.61 -17.48 16.51
C LEU A 334 -3.11 -18.81 15.95
N HIS A 335 -2.21 -18.75 14.97
CA HIS A 335 -1.58 -19.94 14.40
C HIS A 335 -0.07 -19.80 14.48
N THR A 336 0.60 -20.83 15.00
CA THR A 336 2.05 -20.84 15.15
C THR A 336 2.60 -22.07 14.47
N GLU A 337 3.58 -21.86 13.60
CA GLU A 337 4.33 -22.92 12.92
C GLU A 337 5.82 -22.69 13.12
N ARG A 338 6.62 -23.73 12.89
CA ARG A 338 8.05 -23.69 13.14
C ARG A 338 8.86 -24.21 11.96
N LEU A 339 9.98 -23.55 11.72
CA LEU A 339 10.93 -23.92 10.68
C LEU A 339 12.29 -24.18 11.32
N VAL A 340 12.80 -25.40 11.13
CA VAL A 340 14.12 -25.80 11.58
C VAL A 340 15.13 -25.55 10.46
N GLY A 341 16.08 -24.67 10.73
CA GLY A 341 17.20 -24.35 9.86
C GLY A 341 18.41 -25.26 10.09
N VAL A 342 19.53 -24.85 9.49
CA VAL A 342 20.81 -25.52 9.57
C VAL A 342 21.33 -25.47 11.01
N ASN A 343 22.04 -26.53 11.44
CA ASN A 343 22.60 -26.66 12.79
C ASN A 343 21.56 -26.56 13.93
N GLY A 344 20.28 -26.82 13.65
CA GLY A 344 19.21 -26.84 14.64
C GLY A 344 18.77 -25.46 15.14
N ALA A 345 19.07 -24.39 14.38
CA ALA A 345 18.41 -23.10 14.58
C ALA A 345 16.90 -23.26 14.30
N GLU A 346 16.04 -22.73 15.15
CA GLU A 346 14.59 -22.88 15.02
C GLU A 346 13.94 -21.50 15.00
N PHE A 347 13.12 -21.25 13.98
CA PHE A 347 12.32 -20.04 13.84
C PHE A 347 10.86 -20.39 14.07
N GLU A 348 10.22 -19.65 14.96
CA GLU A 348 8.79 -19.73 15.23
C GLU A 348 8.11 -18.55 14.51
N VAL A 349 7.12 -18.87 13.67
CA VAL A 349 6.33 -17.88 12.95
C VAL A 349 4.90 -17.96 13.46
N THR A 350 4.40 -16.84 13.96
CA THR A 350 3.05 -16.73 14.52
C THR A 350 2.23 -15.75 13.70
N ILE A 351 1.03 -16.17 13.31
CA ILE A 351 0.05 -15.33 12.64
C ILE A 351 -1.16 -15.12 13.55
N SER A 352 -1.44 -13.87 13.88
CA SER A 352 -2.70 -13.47 14.51
C SER A 352 -3.68 -12.99 13.44
N TRP A 353 -4.83 -13.63 13.36
CA TRP A 353 -5.91 -13.27 12.45
C TRP A 353 -6.95 -12.40 13.14
N SER A 354 -7.49 -11.43 12.40
CA SER A 354 -8.64 -10.65 12.83
C SER A 354 -9.42 -10.12 11.64
N ASP A 355 -10.72 -9.86 11.84
CA ASP A 355 -11.60 -9.21 10.86
C ASP A 355 -11.50 -7.67 10.87
N TYR A 356 -10.39 -7.13 11.42
CA TYR A 356 -10.07 -5.71 11.56
C TYR A 356 -10.00 -5.00 10.18
N PRO A 357 -10.30 -3.68 10.03
CA PRO A 357 -11.01 -2.77 10.93
C PRO A 357 -12.27 -2.11 10.31
N TRP A 358 -13.08 -1.55 11.23
CA TRP A 358 -14.27 -0.69 11.12
C TRP A 358 -14.29 0.33 9.97
#